data_AF-A0A7Y0YZ03-F1
#
_entry.id   AF-A0A7Y0YZ03-F1
#
_cell.length_a   1.000
_cell.length_b   1.000
_cell.length_c   1.000
_cell.angle_alpha   90.00
_cell.angle_beta   90.00
_cell.angle_gamma   90.00
#
_symmetry.space_group_name_H-M   'P 1'
#
loop_
_entity.id
_entity.type
_entity.pdbx_description
1 polymer ?
#
loop_
_entity_poly.entity_id
_entity_poly.type
_entity_poly.pdbx_seq_one_letter_code
_entity_poly.pdbx_strand_id
1 'polypeptide(L)'
;MFAIAAWPVMYALGCWQTPQIAEFLKSLGLEVSMWQVFQAGFGAYTLLLIHHRKFNRRHFERNAADIDRYQRLKVLKQRLATTGLAGTGMHAMVLREMSALSKRLGYLVEADDFYRKLRNLNGLFRRVHSETKQR
;
A
#
# COMPACT_ATOMS: atom_id res chain seq x y z
N MET A 1 3.84 -3.76 -15.18
CA MET A 1 2.54 -3.56 -14.47
C MET A 1 2.38 -2.17 -13.85
N PHE A 2 3.45 -1.47 -13.45
CA PHE A 2 3.39 -0.03 -13.08
C PHE A 2 2.80 0.87 -14.19
N ALA A 3 2.91 0.46 -15.46
CA ALA A 3 2.40 1.18 -16.62
C ALA A 3 0.88 1.45 -16.60
N ILE A 4 0.06 0.55 -16.04
CA ILE A 4 -1.40 0.70 -16.08
C ILE A 4 -1.88 1.76 -15.08
N ALA A 5 -1.25 1.83 -13.90
CA ALA A 5 -1.54 2.87 -12.91
C ALA A 5 -0.90 4.22 -13.26
N ALA A 6 0.19 4.21 -14.05
CA ALA A 6 0.85 5.43 -14.51
C ALA A 6 0.01 6.19 -15.55
N TRP A 7 -0.79 5.51 -16.37
CA TRP A 7 -1.53 6.14 -17.46
C TRP A 7 -2.54 7.22 -17.02
N PRO A 8 -3.41 6.98 -16.01
CA PRO A 8 -4.34 8.00 -15.50
C PRO A 8 -3.60 9.19 -14.88
N VAL A 9 -2.47 8.93 -14.22
CA VAL A 9 -1.63 9.97 -13.60
C VAL A 9 -0.91 10.80 -14.65
N MET A 10 -0.35 10.17 -15.68
CA MET A 10 0.28 10.82 -16.84
C MET A 10 -0.74 11.64 -17.64
N TYR A 11 -1.95 11.12 -17.80
CA TYR A 11 -3.07 11.83 -18.44
C TYR A 11 -3.46 13.07 -17.62
N ALA A 12 -3.64 12.93 -16.30
CA ALA A 12 -3.96 14.05 -15.42
C ALA A 12 -2.85 15.12 -15.41
N LEU A 13 -1.58 14.72 -15.36
CA LEU A 13 -0.44 15.64 -15.42
C LEU A 13 -0.32 16.33 -16.79
N GLY A 14 -0.52 15.59 -17.89
CA GLY A 14 -0.50 16.14 -19.24
C GLY A 14 -1.61 17.16 -19.48
N CYS A 15 -2.84 16.88 -19.05
CA CYS A 15 -3.94 17.84 -19.13
C CYS A 15 -3.75 19.05 -18.19
N TRP A 16 -3.08 18.88 -17.05
CA TRP A 16 -2.76 19.98 -16.14
C TRP A 16 -1.66 20.90 -16.69
N GLN A 17 -0.59 20.33 -17.25
CA GLN A 17 0.52 21.09 -17.82
C GLN A 17 0.19 21.68 -19.19
N THR A 18 -0.74 21.08 -19.93
CA THR A 18 -1.08 21.49 -21.30
C THR A 18 -2.60 21.42 -21.51
N PRO A 19 -3.35 22.48 -21.13
CA PRO A 19 -4.81 22.50 -21.22
C PRO A 19 -5.35 22.35 -22.65
N GLN A 20 -4.53 22.69 -23.65
CA GLN A 20 -4.81 22.52 -25.09
C GLN A 20 -5.10 21.05 -25.48
N ILE A 21 -4.52 20.08 -24.76
CA ILE A 21 -4.76 18.65 -25.00
C ILE A 21 -6.19 18.27 -24.57
N ALA A 22 -6.68 18.85 -23.48
CA ALA A 22 -8.04 18.62 -23.01
C ALA A 22 -9.08 19.22 -23.97
N GLU A 23 -8.80 20.41 -24.52
CA GLU A 23 -9.64 21.04 -25.55
C GLU A 23 -9.65 20.27 -26.87
N PHE A 24 -8.51 19.72 -27.29
CA PHE A 24 -8.41 18.86 -28.47
C PHE A 24 -9.18 17.53 -28.31
N LEU A 25 -9.12 16.90 -27.13
CA LEU A 25 -9.91 15.70 -26.86
C LEU A 25 -11.41 16.01 -26.81
N LYS A 26 -11.77 17.19 -26.29
CA LYS A 26 -13.14 17.69 -26.30
C LYS A 26 -13.67 17.92 -27.71
N SER A 27 -12.86 18.45 -28.63
CA SER A 27 -13.25 18.63 -30.04
C SER A 27 -13.42 17.31 -30.80
N LEU A 28 -12.78 16.23 -30.33
CA LEU A 28 -13.00 14.86 -30.80
C LEU A 28 -14.21 14.16 -30.14
N GLY A 29 -14.98 14.86 -29.31
CA GLY A 29 -16.17 14.34 -28.62
C GLY A 29 -15.86 13.50 -27.37
N LEU A 30 -14.60 13.48 -26.93
CA LEU A 30 -14.17 12.78 -25.73
C LEU A 30 -14.09 13.76 -24.54
N GLU A 31 -15.24 14.04 -23.94
CA GLU A 31 -15.28 14.75 -22.66
C GLU A 31 -14.89 13.81 -21.52
N VAL A 32 -13.59 13.76 -21.23
CA VAL A 32 -13.06 13.02 -20.08
C VAL A 32 -13.02 13.95 -18.87
N SER A 33 -13.94 13.77 -17.94
CA SER A 33 -13.94 14.54 -16.70
C SER A 33 -12.81 14.09 -15.77
N MET A 34 -12.28 15.02 -14.97
CA MET A 34 -11.23 14.72 -13.98
C MET A 34 -11.67 13.66 -12.96
N TRP A 35 -12.98 13.58 -12.70
CA TRP A 35 -13.59 12.56 -11.87
C TRP A 35 -13.49 11.15 -12.48
N GLN A 36 -13.72 11.01 -13.79
CA GLN A 36 -13.57 9.73 -14.49
C GLN A 36 -12.10 9.26 -14.48
N VAL A 37 -11.14 10.18 -14.66
CA VAL A 37 -9.71 9.87 -14.57
C VAL A 37 -9.35 9.38 -13.17
N PHE A 38 -9.85 10.07 -12.14
CA PHE A 38 -9.66 9.66 -10.75
C PHE A 38 -10.25 8.28 -10.48
N GLN A 39 -11.49 8.02 -10.89
CA GLN A 39 -12.14 6.72 -10.72
C GLN A 39 -11.41 5.60 -11.47
N ALA A 40 -10.96 5.84 -12.70
CA ALA A 40 -10.20 4.87 -13.48
C ALA A 40 -8.84 4.55 -12.83
N GLY A 41 -8.12 5.57 -12.38
CA GLY A 41 -6.83 5.40 -11.67
C GLY A 41 -6.99 4.70 -10.33
N PHE A 42 -7.99 5.11 -9.54
CA PHE A 42 -8.31 4.48 -8.27
C PHE A 42 -8.77 3.02 -8.46
N GLY A 43 -9.61 2.75 -9.45
CA GLY A 43 -10.08 1.40 -9.79
C GLY A 43 -8.94 0.49 -10.23
N ALA A 44 -8.08 0.96 -11.13
CA ALA A 44 -6.90 0.23 -11.57
C ALA A 44 -5.93 -0.05 -10.41
N TYR A 45 -5.69 0.94 -9.56
CA TYR A 45 -4.88 0.78 -8.35
C TYR A 45 -5.49 -0.27 -7.40
N THR A 46 -6.79 -0.19 -7.15
CA THR A 46 -7.50 -1.14 -6.28
C THR A 46 -7.46 -2.57 -6.84
N LEU A 47 -7.65 -2.75 -8.15
CA LEU A 47 -7.51 -4.05 -8.83
C LEU A 47 -6.09 -4.61 -8.73
N LEU A 48 -5.08 -3.75 -8.92
CA LEU A 48 -3.67 -4.09 -8.72
C LEU A 48 -3.42 -4.53 -7.28
N LEU A 49 -3.95 -3.82 -6.29
CA LEU A 49 -3.79 -4.18 -4.88
C LEU A 49 -4.40 -5.54 -4.54
N ILE A 50 -5.61 -5.83 -5.06
CA ILE A 50 -6.30 -7.11 -4.88
C ILE A 50 -5.47 -8.26 -5.48
N HIS A 51 -4.92 -8.05 -6.66
CA HIS A 51 -4.17 -9.10 -7.37
C HIS A 51 -2.72 -9.21 -6.94
N HIS A 52 -2.10 -8.15 -6.42
CA HIS A 52 -0.69 -8.15 -6.00
C HIS A 52 -0.43 -9.22 -4.92
N ARG A 53 -1.42 -9.50 -4.06
CA ARG A 53 -1.29 -10.55 -3.04
C ARG A 53 -1.39 -11.94 -3.64
N LYS A 54 -2.17 -12.09 -4.72
CA LYS A 54 -2.29 -13.35 -5.49
C LYS A 54 -1.03 -13.61 -6.31
N PHE A 55 -0.47 -12.58 -6.96
CA PHE A 55 0.77 -12.66 -7.73
C PHE A 55 1.97 -12.98 -6.83
N ASN A 56 2.07 -12.34 -5.67
CA ASN A 56 3.17 -12.58 -4.74
C ASN A 56 2.92 -13.72 -3.75
N ARG A 57 1.79 -14.44 -3.87
CA ARG A 57 1.37 -15.47 -2.92
C ARG A 57 2.46 -16.49 -2.63
N ARG A 58 3.11 -17.03 -3.67
CA ARG A 58 4.20 -18.00 -3.53
C ARG A 58 5.41 -17.42 -2.79
N HIS A 59 5.74 -16.15 -3.02
CA HIS A 59 6.83 -15.47 -2.32
C HIS A 59 6.50 -15.22 -0.85
N PHE A 60 5.26 -14.84 -0.55
CA PHE A 60 4.76 -14.69 0.82
C PHE A 60 4.71 -16.03 1.57
N GLU A 61 4.22 -17.10 0.94
CA GLU A 61 4.15 -18.44 1.55
C GLU A 61 5.55 -18.96 1.89
N ARG A 62 6.50 -18.84 0.95
CA ARG A 62 7.90 -19.28 1.17
C ARG A 62 8.60 -18.53 2.30
N ASN A 63 8.25 -17.25 2.50
CA ASN A 63 8.88 -16.38 3.49
C ASN A 63 8.00 -16.14 4.73
N ALA A 64 6.92 -16.90 4.91
CA ALA A 64 5.92 -16.63 5.95
C ALA A 64 6.53 -16.60 7.36
N ALA A 65 7.47 -17.51 7.66
CA ALA A 65 8.15 -17.56 8.95
C ALA A 65 9.02 -16.32 9.20
N ASP A 66 9.78 -15.88 8.20
CA ASP A 66 10.64 -14.69 8.31
C ASP A 66 9.81 -13.40 8.40
N ILE A 67 8.70 -13.31 7.65
CA ILE A 67 7.75 -12.20 7.73
C ILE A 67 7.13 -12.13 9.14
N ASP A 68 6.66 -13.25 9.67
CA ASP A 68 6.08 -13.32 11.01
C ASP A 68 7.09 -12.95 12.11
N ARG A 69 8.34 -13.44 11.97
CA ARG A 69 9.45 -13.06 12.85
C ARG A 69 9.71 -11.55 12.80
N TYR A 70 9.79 -10.96 11.61
CA TYR A 70 9.96 -9.52 11.45
C TYR A 70 8.85 -8.72 12.15
N GLN A 71 7.59 -9.17 12.04
CA GLN A 71 6.47 -8.51 12.71
C GLN A 71 6.55 -8.59 14.23
N ARG A 72 6.95 -9.73 14.79
CA ARG A 72 7.17 -9.87 16.23
C ARG A 72 8.28 -8.94 16.72
N LEU A 73 9.38 -8.83 15.98
CA LEU A 73 10.45 -7.88 16.30
C LEU A 73 10.00 -6.43 16.19
N LYS A 74 9.15 -6.09 15.23
CA LYS A 74 8.57 -4.74 15.10
C LYS A 74 7.74 -4.35 16.32
N VAL A 75 6.90 -5.27 16.82
CA VAL A 75 6.13 -5.08 18.06
C VAL A 75 7.06 -4.99 19.26
N LEU A 76 8.08 -5.85 19.36
CA LEU A 76 9.06 -5.82 20.44
C LEU A 76 9.84 -4.50 20.45
N LYS A 77 10.28 -4.02 19.29
CA LYS A 77 10.94 -2.71 19.13
C LYS A 77 10.07 -1.58 19.68
N GLN A 78 8.79 -1.56 19.33
CA GLN A 78 7.85 -0.56 19.84
C GLN A 78 7.69 -0.67 21.36
N ARG A 79 7.56 -1.88 21.91
CA ARG A 79 7.48 -2.10 23.36
C ARG A 79 8.71 -1.59 24.09
N LEU A 80 9.90 -1.96 23.62
CA LEU A 80 11.17 -1.51 24.19
C LEU A 80 11.29 0.02 24.17
N ALA A 81 10.83 0.67 23.09
CA ALA A 81 10.79 2.13 23.02
C ALA A 81 9.81 2.72 24.06
N THR A 82 8.60 2.15 24.18
CA THR A 82 7.59 2.64 25.13
C THR A 82 7.93 2.38 26.59
N THR A 83 8.75 1.37 26.90
CA THR A 83 9.20 1.05 28.26
C THR A 83 10.51 1.74 28.63
N GLY A 84 10.99 2.71 27.84
CA GLY A 84 12.23 3.45 28.11
C GLY A 84 13.51 2.64 27.92
N LEU A 85 13.44 1.46 27.29
CA LEU A 85 14.59 0.60 26.98
C LEU A 85 15.18 0.90 25.59
N ALA A 86 14.84 2.06 25.01
CA ALA A 86 15.44 2.54 23.78
C ALA A 86 16.96 2.72 23.96
N GLY A 87 17.75 2.29 22.98
CA GLY A 87 19.21 2.43 23.00
C GLY A 87 19.95 1.37 23.84
N THR A 88 19.26 0.48 24.54
CA THR A 88 19.88 -0.65 25.24
C THR A 88 20.48 -1.67 24.27
N GLY A 89 21.37 -2.54 24.77
CA GLY A 89 21.92 -3.65 23.98
C GLY A 89 20.83 -4.57 23.40
N MET A 90 19.74 -4.77 24.13
CA MET A 90 18.57 -5.51 23.64
C MET A 90 17.87 -4.79 22.48
N HIS A 91 17.68 -3.47 22.58
CA HIS A 91 17.13 -2.67 21.48
C HIS A 91 18.04 -2.70 20.23
N ALA A 92 19.36 -2.62 20.42
CA ALA A 92 20.33 -2.71 19.33
C ALA A 92 20.33 -4.10 18.65
N MET A 93 20.19 -5.17 19.42
CA MET A 93 20.06 -6.54 18.89
C MET A 93 18.80 -6.69 18.03
N VAL A 94 17.65 -6.21 18.52
CA VAL A 94 16.39 -6.22 17.76
C VAL A 94 16.53 -5.47 16.44
N LEU A 95 17.17 -4.29 16.44
CA LEU A 95 17.39 -3.52 15.22
C LEU A 95 18.30 -4.25 14.22
N ARG A 96 19.37 -4.92 14.68
CA ARG A 96 20.26 -5.71 13.82
C ARG A 96 19.52 -6.88 13.16
N GLU A 97 18.72 -7.60 13.95
CA GLU A 97 17.95 -8.74 13.46
C GLU A 97 16.87 -8.30 12.46
N MET A 98 16.16 -7.21 12.76
CA MET A 98 15.21 -6.59 11.81
C MET A 98 15.90 -6.17 10.51
N SER A 99 17.11 -5.59 10.58
CA SER A 99 17.88 -5.21 9.39
C SER A 99 18.28 -6.43 8.55
N ALA A 100 18.72 -7.52 9.19
CA ALA A 100 19.07 -8.75 8.49
C ALA A 100 17.86 -9.39 7.79
N LEU A 101 16.71 -9.45 8.48
CA LEU A 101 15.46 -9.93 7.90
C LEU A 101 14.98 -9.04 6.76
N SER A 102 15.06 -7.71 6.91
CA SER A 102 14.69 -6.76 5.87
C SER A 102 15.54 -6.95 4.61
N LYS A 103 16.85 -7.17 4.74
CA LYS A 103 17.71 -7.47 3.58
C LYS A 103 17.32 -8.76 2.85
N ARG A 104 16.90 -9.80 3.58
CA ARG A 104 16.48 -11.08 3.00
C ARG A 104 15.09 -11.01 2.35
N LEU A 105 14.16 -10.34 3.00
CA LEU A 105 12.77 -10.23 2.57
C LEU A 105 12.58 -9.18 1.47
N GLY A 106 13.45 -8.17 1.42
CA GLY A 106 13.35 -7.05 0.48
C GLY A 106 11.95 -6.42 0.55
N TYR A 107 11.35 -6.20 -0.64
CA TYR A 107 10.04 -5.55 -0.80
C TYR A 107 8.88 -6.27 -0.08
N LEU A 108 9.05 -7.53 0.35
CA LEU A 108 8.01 -8.29 1.03
C LEU A 108 7.66 -7.68 2.40
N VAL A 109 8.60 -6.99 3.05
CA VAL A 109 8.36 -6.30 4.33
C VAL A 109 7.38 -5.14 4.13
N GLU A 110 7.65 -4.27 3.17
CA GLU A 110 6.78 -3.13 2.87
C GLU A 110 5.41 -3.60 2.37
N ALA A 111 5.39 -4.64 1.54
CA ALA A 111 4.16 -5.23 1.04
C ALA A 111 3.30 -5.85 2.16
N ASP A 112 3.89 -6.58 3.12
CA ASP A 112 3.17 -7.11 4.28
C ASP A 112 2.58 -5.98 5.14
N ASP A 113 3.37 -4.94 5.44
CA ASP A 113 2.92 -3.80 6.23
C ASP A 113 1.76 -3.07 5.56
N PHE A 114 1.85 -2.87 4.24
CA PHE A 114 0.78 -2.32 3.43
C PHE A 114 -0.50 -3.16 3.54
N TYR A 115 -0.41 -4.48 3.35
CA TYR A 115 -1.57 -5.37 3.42
C TYR A 115 -2.22 -5.42 4.79
N ARG A 116 -1.43 -5.32 5.87
CA ARG A 116 -1.96 -5.25 7.23
C ARG A 116 -2.72 -3.95 7.46
N LYS A 117 -2.18 -2.80 7.04
CA LYS A 117 -2.89 -1.50 7.11
C LYS A 117 -4.19 -1.51 6.31
N LEU A 118 -4.15 -2.05 5.08
CA LEU A 118 -5.34 -2.17 4.24
C LEU A 118 -6.41 -3.06 4.89
N ARG A 119 -6.01 -4.18 5.51
CA ARG A 119 -6.94 -5.06 6.25
C ARG A 119 -7.58 -4.33 7.43
N ASN A 120 -6.80 -3.55 8.18
CA ASN A 120 -7.30 -2.77 9.30
C ASN A 120 -8.32 -1.71 8.83
N LEU A 121 -8.01 -0.96 7.77
CA LEU A 121 -8.92 0.02 7.17
C LEU A 121 -10.22 -0.63 6.70
N ASN A 122 -10.15 -1.76 5.99
CA ASN A 122 -11.34 -2.51 5.59
C ASN A 122 -12.18 -2.97 6.80
N GLY A 123 -11.52 -3.37 7.89
CA GLY A 123 -12.20 -3.72 9.13
C GLY A 123 -12.92 -2.54 9.78
N LEU A 124 -12.32 -1.34 9.74
CA LEU A 124 -12.94 -0.11 10.24
C LEU A 124 -14.14 0.30 9.37
N PHE A 125 -14.01 0.31 8.05
CA PHE A 125 -15.11 0.65 7.15
C PHE A 125 -16.30 -0.30 7.29
N ARG A 126 -16.05 -1.61 7.47
CA ARG A 126 -17.13 -2.57 7.74
C ARG A 126 -17.88 -2.26 9.04
N ARG A 127 -17.17 -1.89 10.10
CA ARG A 127 -17.80 -1.49 11.39
C ARG A 127 -18.65 -0.23 11.23
N VAL A 128 -18.09 0.80 10.61
CA VAL A 128 -18.81 2.06 10.35
C VAL A 128 -20.06 1.81 9.51
N HIS A 129 -19.97 0.96 8.48
CA HIS A 129 -21.11 0.60 7.64
C HIS A 129 -22.18 -0.22 8.39
N SER A 130 -21.80 -1.11 9.30
CA SER A 130 -22.78 -1.83 10.14
C SER A 130 -23.48 -0.92 11.15
N GLU A 131 -22.77 0.06 11.71
CA GLU A 131 -23.32 1.03 12.66
C GLU A 131 -24.27 2.04 11.98
N THR A 132 -24.00 2.40 10.73
CA THR A 132 -24.91 3.27 9.94
C THR A 132 -26.15 2.56 9.42
N LYS A 133 -26.18 1.22 9.39
CA LYS A 133 -27.37 0.43 9.04
C LYS A 133 -28.31 0.17 10.22
N GLN A 134 -27.86 0.43 11.45
CA GLN A 134 -28.64 0.24 12.68
C GLN A 134 -29.28 1.53 13.19
N ARG A 135 -29.03 2.67 12.53
CA ARG A 135 -29.76 3.92 12.69
C ARG A 135 -30.73 4.11 11.53
#